data_AF-A0A958KGK0-F1
#
_entry.id   AF-A0A958KGK0-F1
#
_cell.length_a   1.000
_cell.length_b   1.000
_cell.length_c   1.000
_cell.angle_alpha   90.00
_cell.angle_beta   90.00
_cell.angle_gamma   90.00
#
_symmetry.space_group_name_H-M   'P 1'
#
loop_
_entity.id
_entity.type
_entity.pdbx_description
1 polymer ?
#
loop_
_entity_poly.entity_id
_entity_poly.type
_entity_poly.pdbx_seq_one_letter_code
_entity_poly.pdbx_strand_id
1 'polypeptide(L)'
;MASIDVWQFLAGLGLFLFGLIQLESSLKLIAGRSFKKFLRKQTGNMLKAILGGTVATAILQSSSVVMLMVLAFVGAGVLDLRHALGVILGSNLGTTFTGWIVAAVGFKVEVARVSLPLLTLGTLGAILFARLKILRQVFLLLAGLGFLFFGLDFMKAGMVDLAKVVDVSEFAAAPAVVFLVLGFVLTAFIQSSSAMMVITLSAIDAGVIPLQAAAAIVIGADLGTTTTAMLGSLGGIPEKKRVALAHFLFNLITDLTAFAVLVPLLQGLTSIVGVSDPLFTLVAFHSAFNFLGILLFIPFLGGFSRFLQNRFKDESDSVGVYLSKVPVTVPEAALEALYNEGRHLMGQVVSINSHVFKLTTSYSTWPSLPSEGGPTDLISSYSFTREYELLKRLEGEILSYVTHLQGEPLQPDESEKLARSLSVVRNSVQAVKCVKDIRHDLEEFESAIDDDVESQYQSFRFQIKEFYEALDAIFQVKEASVVFEELAQLLKLSREQYDQVMRSVHKFNGQARLGEGMVSEVLNVNRELYLSKKATILASKDLLLSVTAARDFDSLPHA
;
A
#
# COMPACT_ATOMS: atom_id res chain seq x y z
N MET A 1 21.53 -49.60 -18.57
CA MET A 1 21.61 -48.16 -18.23
C MET A 1 20.47 -47.91 -17.26
N ALA A 2 20.75 -47.50 -16.02
CA ALA A 2 19.70 -47.10 -15.10
C ALA A 2 18.97 -45.90 -15.72
N SER A 3 17.68 -46.05 -16.03
CA SER A 3 16.85 -44.93 -16.46
C SER A 3 16.73 -43.96 -15.29
N ILE A 4 17.26 -42.76 -15.44
CA ILE A 4 17.03 -41.68 -14.47
C ILE A 4 15.52 -41.46 -14.43
N ASP A 5 14.89 -41.64 -13.27
CA ASP A 5 13.49 -41.29 -13.09
C ASP A 5 13.37 -39.76 -12.92
N VAL A 6 13.62 -39.04 -14.01
CA VAL A 6 13.47 -37.58 -14.07
C VAL A 6 12.04 -37.17 -13.68
N TRP A 7 11.06 -38.05 -13.93
CA TRP A 7 9.67 -37.82 -13.55
C TRP A 7 9.49 -37.80 -12.04
N GLN A 8 10.21 -38.63 -11.28
CA GLN A 8 10.17 -38.58 -9.82
C GLN A 8 10.65 -37.23 -9.29
N PHE A 9 11.76 -36.70 -9.82
CA PHE A 9 12.26 -35.38 -9.42
C PHE A 9 11.27 -34.26 -9.80
N LEU A 10 10.78 -34.26 -11.04
CA LEU A 10 9.82 -33.26 -11.52
C LEU A 10 8.48 -33.32 -10.77
N ALA A 11 7.99 -34.52 -10.46
CA ALA A 11 6.79 -34.71 -9.63
C ALA A 11 7.03 -34.17 -8.21
N GLY A 12 8.19 -34.46 -7.63
CA GLY A 12 8.61 -33.90 -6.34
C GLY A 12 8.61 -32.38 -6.34
N LEU A 13 9.21 -31.76 -7.36
CA LEU A 13 9.21 -30.30 -7.55
C LEU A 13 7.79 -29.75 -7.68
N GLY A 14 6.93 -30.40 -8.48
CA GLY A 14 5.53 -29.99 -8.64
C GLY A 14 4.73 -30.04 -7.34
N LEU A 15 4.87 -31.13 -6.57
CA LEU A 15 4.25 -31.27 -5.25
C LEU A 15 4.79 -30.25 -4.25
N PHE A 16 6.10 -29.99 -4.27
CA PHE A 16 6.73 -28.99 -3.42
C PHE A 16 6.17 -27.59 -3.70
N LEU A 17 6.14 -27.18 -4.97
CA LEU A 17 5.61 -25.88 -5.39
C LEU A 17 4.12 -25.75 -5.08
N PHE A 18 3.33 -26.80 -5.30
CA PHE A 18 1.92 -26.82 -4.92
C PHE A 18 1.72 -26.64 -3.40
N GLY A 19 2.52 -27.35 -2.60
CA GLY A 19 2.53 -27.21 -1.15
C GLY A 19 2.87 -25.78 -0.69
N LEU A 20 3.89 -25.17 -1.31
CA LEU A 20 4.29 -23.78 -1.07
C LEU A 20 3.16 -22.80 -1.39
N ILE A 21 2.54 -22.89 -2.58
CA ILE A 21 1.42 -22.02 -2.99
C ILE A 21 0.24 -22.14 -2.02
N GLN A 22 -0.09 -23.37 -1.61
CA GLN A 22 -1.18 -23.60 -0.68
C GLN A 22 -0.88 -23.00 0.70
N LEU A 23 0.35 -23.15 1.18
CA LEU A 23 0.83 -22.58 2.43
C LEU A 23 0.78 -21.04 2.40
N GLU A 24 1.32 -20.40 1.35
CA GLU A 24 1.27 -18.95 1.16
C GLU A 24 -0.18 -18.43 1.13
N SER A 25 -1.05 -19.09 0.37
CA SER A 25 -2.45 -18.71 0.21
C SER A 25 -3.23 -18.80 1.52
N SER A 26 -3.02 -19.88 2.28
CA SER A 26 -3.68 -20.07 3.57
C SER A 26 -3.16 -19.10 4.62
N LEU A 27 -1.85 -18.85 4.68
CA LEU A 27 -1.27 -17.85 5.60
C LEU A 27 -1.75 -16.44 5.29
N LYS A 28 -1.83 -16.07 4.01
CA LYS A 28 -2.39 -14.78 3.59
C LYS A 28 -3.83 -14.59 4.07
N LEU A 29 -4.66 -15.63 3.95
CA LEU A 29 -6.06 -15.58 4.38
C LEU A 29 -6.23 -15.60 5.91
N ILE A 30 -5.41 -16.36 6.63
CA ILE A 30 -5.44 -16.43 8.09
C ILE A 30 -4.92 -15.11 8.69
N ALA A 31 -3.82 -14.59 8.18
CA ALA A 31 -3.13 -13.43 8.74
C ALA A 31 -3.82 -12.11 8.37
N GLY A 32 -4.46 -12.05 7.19
CA GLY A 32 -5.39 -11.02 6.70
C GLY A 32 -5.28 -9.65 7.37
N ARG A 33 -6.17 -9.38 8.32
CA ARG A 33 -6.33 -8.05 8.98
C ARG A 33 -5.24 -7.76 10.02
N SER A 34 -4.82 -8.76 10.79
CA SER A 34 -3.80 -8.60 11.84
C SER A 34 -2.43 -8.32 11.24
N PHE A 35 -2.13 -8.93 10.10
CA PHE A 35 -0.87 -8.76 9.39
C PHE A 35 -0.71 -7.38 8.75
N LYS A 36 -1.77 -6.88 8.10
CA LYS A 36 -1.79 -5.53 7.54
C LYS A 36 -1.59 -4.46 8.63
N LYS A 37 -2.29 -4.61 9.77
CA LYS A 37 -2.09 -3.76 10.96
C LYS A 37 -0.67 -3.84 11.52
N PHE A 38 -0.08 -5.04 11.56
CA PHE A 38 1.30 -5.24 11.98
C PHE A 38 2.26 -4.45 11.08
N LEU A 39 2.19 -4.63 9.76
CA LEU A 39 3.04 -3.90 8.82
C LEU A 39 2.92 -2.38 8.99
N ARG A 40 1.70 -1.85 9.10
CA ARG A 40 1.47 -0.40 9.32
C ARG A 40 2.09 0.11 10.63
N LYS A 41 2.11 -0.70 11.69
CA LYS A 41 2.68 -0.30 12.99
C LYS A 41 4.21 -0.36 13.00
N GLN A 42 4.81 -1.23 12.19
CA GLN A 42 6.25 -1.45 12.16
C GLN A 42 7.00 -0.46 11.27
N THR A 43 6.33 0.42 10.55
CA THR A 43 7.00 1.36 9.63
C THR A 43 7.42 2.68 10.27
N GLY A 44 7.13 2.90 11.57
CA GLY A 44 7.45 4.17 12.24
C GLY A 44 8.95 4.43 12.50
N ASN A 45 9.82 3.44 12.30
CA ASN A 45 11.27 3.65 12.26
C ASN A 45 11.96 2.61 11.36
N MET A 46 13.18 2.93 10.90
CA MET A 46 13.90 2.10 9.92
C MET A 46 14.15 0.66 10.40
N LEU A 47 14.58 0.47 11.65
CA LEU A 47 14.87 -0.87 12.18
C LEU A 47 13.60 -1.71 12.31
N LYS A 48 12.50 -1.11 12.75
CA LYS A 48 11.18 -1.76 12.79
C LYS A 48 10.69 -2.05 11.39
N ALA A 49 10.96 -1.20 10.39
CA ALA A 49 10.58 -1.47 9.01
C ALA A 49 11.30 -2.72 8.48
N ILE A 50 12.62 -2.83 8.73
CA ILE A 50 13.42 -4.00 8.37
C ILE A 50 12.92 -5.25 9.09
N LEU A 51 12.83 -5.22 10.44
CA LEU A 51 12.33 -6.36 11.22
C LEU A 51 10.90 -6.73 10.83
N GLY A 52 10.07 -5.72 10.54
CA GLY A 52 8.71 -5.86 10.05
C GLY A 52 8.68 -6.63 8.74
N GLY A 53 9.54 -6.28 7.78
CA GLY A 53 9.69 -6.99 6.50
C GLY A 53 10.21 -8.42 6.66
N THR A 54 11.19 -8.62 7.55
CA THR A 54 11.74 -9.95 7.85
C THR A 54 10.68 -10.87 8.44
N VAL A 55 9.98 -10.43 9.49
CA VAL A 55 8.91 -11.20 10.11
C VAL A 55 7.74 -11.39 9.14
N ALA A 56 7.38 -10.34 8.39
CA ALA A 56 6.31 -10.37 7.41
C ALA A 56 6.54 -11.46 6.37
N THR A 57 7.75 -11.51 5.81
CA THR A 57 8.12 -12.46 4.75
C THR A 57 8.38 -13.85 5.29
N ALA A 58 8.99 -13.97 6.47
CA ALA A 58 9.15 -15.26 7.13
C ALA A 58 7.80 -15.90 7.48
N ILE A 59 6.78 -15.11 7.84
CA ILE A 59 5.43 -15.64 8.10
C ILE A 59 4.70 -15.91 6.79
N LEU A 60 4.68 -14.97 5.83
CA LEU A 60 3.93 -15.16 4.58
C LEU A 60 4.61 -16.11 3.60
N GLN A 61 5.90 -16.41 3.79
CA GLN A 61 6.77 -17.18 2.90
C GLN A 61 6.91 -16.60 1.48
N SER A 62 6.41 -15.38 1.24
CA SER A 62 6.37 -14.75 -0.07
C SER A 62 6.81 -13.28 0.00
N SER A 63 8.03 -13.00 -0.47
CA SER A 63 8.58 -11.64 -0.57
C SER A 63 7.80 -10.80 -1.59
N SER A 64 7.37 -11.40 -2.70
CA SER A 64 6.54 -10.75 -3.73
C SER A 64 5.24 -10.17 -3.18
N VAL A 65 4.54 -10.92 -2.33
CA VAL A 65 3.30 -10.44 -1.69
C VAL A 65 3.60 -9.27 -0.75
N VAL A 66 4.66 -9.37 0.06
CA VAL A 66 5.07 -8.30 0.98
C VAL A 66 5.43 -7.02 0.20
N MET A 67 6.18 -7.14 -0.89
CA MET A 67 6.53 -6.00 -1.76
C MET A 67 5.30 -5.31 -2.35
N LEU A 68 4.34 -6.08 -2.89
CA LEU A 68 3.10 -5.54 -3.46
C LEU A 68 2.28 -4.76 -2.41
N MET A 69 2.21 -5.29 -1.18
CA MET A 69 1.50 -4.62 -0.08
C MET A 69 2.20 -3.33 0.34
N VAL A 70 3.53 -3.37 0.51
CA VAL A 70 4.34 -2.19 0.85
C VAL A 70 4.16 -1.09 -0.19
N LEU A 71 4.20 -1.45 -1.47
CA LEU A 71 3.97 -0.52 -2.57
C LEU A 71 2.57 0.11 -2.51
N ALA A 72 1.53 -0.70 -2.27
CA ALA A 72 0.17 -0.18 -2.16
C ALA A 72 0.07 0.86 -1.02
N PHE A 73 0.75 0.64 0.11
CA PHE A 73 0.81 1.61 1.20
C PHE A 73 1.63 2.86 0.89
N VAL A 74 2.69 2.75 0.07
CA VAL A 74 3.44 3.92 -0.43
C VAL A 74 2.57 4.76 -1.35
N GLY A 75 1.89 4.12 -2.31
CA GLY A 75 0.96 4.81 -3.21
C GLY A 75 -0.20 5.47 -2.46
N ALA A 76 -0.68 4.85 -1.38
CA ALA A 76 -1.74 5.39 -0.55
C ALA A 76 -1.27 6.57 0.34
N GLY A 77 0.02 6.90 0.37
CA GLY A 77 0.56 7.94 1.24
C GLY A 77 0.69 7.54 2.72
N VAL A 78 0.48 6.26 3.05
CA VAL A 78 0.61 5.74 4.43
C VAL A 78 2.07 5.58 4.83
N LEU A 79 2.91 5.24 3.85
CA LEU A 79 4.31 4.87 4.05
C LEU A 79 5.21 5.69 3.13
N ASP A 80 6.25 6.33 3.67
CA ASP A 80 7.25 6.94 2.81
C ASP A 80 8.16 5.89 2.15
N LEU A 81 8.69 6.25 0.99
CA LEU A 81 9.55 5.36 0.19
C LEU A 81 10.76 4.86 0.99
N ARG A 82 11.35 5.66 1.88
CA ARG A 82 12.55 5.25 2.62
C ARG A 82 12.24 4.10 3.57
N HIS A 83 11.14 4.15 4.32
CA HIS A 83 10.74 3.03 5.18
C HIS A 83 10.26 1.82 4.37
N ALA A 84 9.62 2.04 3.22
CA ALA A 84 9.27 0.96 2.30
C ALA A 84 10.49 0.17 1.81
N LEU A 85 11.59 0.87 1.47
CA LEU A 85 12.87 0.23 1.18
C LEU A 85 13.36 -0.62 2.35
N GLY A 86 13.25 -0.12 3.58
CA GLY A 86 13.56 -0.89 4.79
C GLY A 86 12.76 -2.21 4.87
N VAL A 87 11.47 -2.19 4.57
CA VAL A 87 10.65 -3.42 4.54
C VAL A 87 11.10 -4.39 3.44
N ILE A 88 11.47 -3.89 2.26
CA ILE A 88 12.00 -4.70 1.15
C ILE A 88 13.32 -5.37 1.55
N LEU A 89 14.24 -4.61 2.14
CA LEU A 89 15.49 -5.14 2.70
C LEU A 89 15.24 -6.26 3.70
N GLY A 90 14.32 -6.01 4.64
CA GLY A 90 13.92 -7.01 5.64
C GLY A 90 13.31 -8.26 5.01
N SER A 91 12.50 -8.09 3.96
CA SER A 91 11.83 -9.17 3.25
C SER A 91 12.83 -10.18 2.65
N ASN A 92 13.97 -9.71 2.14
CA ASN A 92 14.99 -10.59 1.58
C ASN A 92 15.63 -11.46 2.67
N LEU A 93 15.94 -10.88 3.83
CA LEU A 93 16.34 -11.65 5.01
C LEU A 93 15.25 -12.63 5.47
N GLY A 94 13.97 -12.24 5.41
CA GLY A 94 12.85 -13.10 5.78
C GLY A 94 12.68 -14.31 4.87
N THR A 95 13.00 -14.17 3.58
CA THR A 95 12.96 -15.27 2.58
C THR A 95 13.91 -16.41 2.94
N THR A 96 15.00 -16.12 3.66
CA THR A 96 15.96 -17.14 4.12
C THR A 96 15.34 -18.16 5.09
N PHE A 97 14.22 -17.82 5.75
CA PHE A 97 13.56 -18.69 6.72
C PHE A 97 13.05 -20.00 6.12
N THR A 98 12.65 -20.01 4.84
CA THR A 98 12.21 -21.24 4.16
C THR A 98 13.32 -22.29 4.13
N GLY A 99 14.56 -21.87 3.83
CA GLY A 99 15.72 -22.76 3.83
C GLY A 99 15.96 -23.39 5.20
N TRP A 100 15.84 -22.60 6.27
CA TRP A 100 15.98 -23.10 7.65
C TRP A 100 14.94 -24.15 8.00
N ILE A 101 13.66 -23.95 7.64
CA ILE A 101 12.60 -24.94 7.86
C ILE A 101 12.96 -26.25 7.16
N VAL A 102 13.38 -26.16 5.89
CA VAL A 102 13.68 -27.33 5.06
C VAL A 102 14.94 -28.06 5.58
N ALA A 103 16.02 -27.35 5.88
CA ALA A 103 17.24 -27.97 6.42
C ALA A 103 17.02 -28.61 7.79
N ALA A 104 16.28 -27.94 8.69
CA ALA A 104 16.07 -28.42 10.06
C ALA A 104 15.06 -29.57 10.16
N VAL A 105 13.95 -29.49 9.42
CA VAL A 105 12.85 -30.46 9.51
C VAL A 105 12.87 -31.42 8.33
N GLY A 106 13.01 -30.88 7.12
CA GLY A 106 12.90 -31.62 5.88
C GLY A 106 14.05 -32.60 5.62
N PHE A 107 15.25 -32.37 6.15
CA PHE A 107 16.40 -33.27 5.97
C PHE A 107 16.74 -34.16 7.17
N LYS A 108 16.38 -33.75 8.40
CA LYS A 108 16.73 -34.50 9.62
C LYS A 108 15.65 -35.44 10.14
N VAL A 109 14.40 -35.26 9.73
CA VAL A 109 13.28 -36.13 10.12
C VAL A 109 12.98 -37.09 8.98
N GLU A 110 12.59 -38.33 9.29
CA GLU A 110 11.99 -39.22 8.29
C GLU A 110 10.75 -38.53 7.72
N VAL A 111 10.91 -37.98 6.52
CA VAL A 111 9.98 -37.05 5.90
C VAL A 111 8.59 -37.67 5.81
N ALA A 112 8.51 -38.98 5.52
CA ALA A 112 7.28 -39.76 5.50
C ALA A 112 6.50 -39.77 6.83
N ARG A 113 7.17 -39.78 7.99
CA ARG A 113 6.50 -39.79 9.31
C ARG A 113 5.81 -38.46 9.62
N VAL A 114 6.22 -37.38 8.99
CA VAL A 114 5.66 -36.03 9.18
C VAL A 114 4.73 -35.65 8.04
N SER A 115 5.13 -35.91 6.79
CA SER A 115 4.38 -35.52 5.61
C SER A 115 3.04 -36.26 5.48
N LEU A 116 3.00 -37.58 5.73
CA LEU A 116 1.78 -38.37 5.57
C LEU A 116 0.67 -38.00 6.56
N PRO A 117 0.94 -37.82 7.88
CA PRO A 117 -0.07 -37.31 8.81
C PRO A 117 -0.53 -35.89 8.46
N LEU A 118 0.39 -35.00 8.07
CA LEU A 118 0.04 -33.63 7.67
C LEU A 118 -0.85 -33.60 6.43
N LEU A 119 -0.52 -34.41 5.41
CA LEU A 119 -1.34 -34.59 4.21
C LEU A 119 -2.73 -35.12 4.57
N THR A 120 -2.79 -36.20 5.35
CA THR A 120 -4.05 -36.85 5.70
C THR A 120 -4.95 -35.92 6.51
N LEU A 121 -4.43 -35.35 7.60
CA LEU A 121 -5.18 -34.44 8.47
C LEU A 121 -5.53 -33.14 7.74
N GLY A 122 -4.59 -32.59 6.97
CA GLY A 122 -4.80 -31.35 6.23
C GLY A 122 -5.83 -31.47 5.12
N THR A 123 -5.72 -32.49 4.27
CA THR A 123 -6.65 -32.67 3.14
C THR A 123 -8.04 -33.09 3.61
N LEU A 124 -8.16 -34.10 4.49
CA LEU A 124 -9.44 -34.53 5.02
C LEU A 124 -10.08 -33.44 5.88
N GLY A 125 -9.31 -32.76 6.73
CA GLY A 125 -9.80 -31.65 7.54
C GLY A 125 -10.30 -30.48 6.69
N ALA A 126 -9.62 -30.14 5.59
CA ALA A 126 -10.07 -29.08 4.69
C ALA A 126 -11.41 -29.42 4.02
N ILE A 127 -11.66 -30.70 3.73
CA ILE A 127 -12.94 -31.20 3.20
C ILE A 127 -14.03 -31.17 4.29
N LEU A 128 -13.76 -31.73 5.47
CA LEU A 128 -14.72 -31.81 6.57
C LEU A 128 -15.17 -30.44 7.05
N PHE A 129 -14.25 -29.48 7.12
CA PHE A 129 -14.51 -28.13 7.61
C PHE A 129 -14.67 -27.11 6.48
N ALA A 130 -15.04 -27.55 5.27
CA ALA A 130 -15.13 -26.69 4.08
C ALA A 130 -16.01 -25.43 4.25
N ARG A 131 -17.01 -25.50 5.15
CA ARG A 131 -17.94 -24.40 5.46
C ARG A 131 -17.36 -23.38 6.46
N LEU A 132 -16.33 -23.74 7.23
CA LEU A 132 -15.72 -22.89 8.24
C LEU A 132 -14.46 -22.23 7.66
N LYS A 133 -14.62 -21.00 7.13
CA LYS A 133 -13.58 -20.29 6.35
C LYS A 133 -12.17 -20.39 6.96
N ILE A 134 -12.00 -19.96 8.22
CA ILE A 134 -10.67 -19.95 8.88
C ILE A 134 -10.17 -21.36 9.15
N LEU A 135 -11.02 -22.23 9.69
CA LEU A 135 -10.61 -23.59 10.04
C LEU A 135 -10.20 -24.40 8.81
N ARG A 136 -10.93 -24.26 7.70
CA ARG A 136 -10.53 -24.80 6.39
C ARG A 136 -9.13 -24.34 6.00
N GLN A 137 -8.80 -23.05 6.16
CA GLN A 137 -7.47 -22.54 5.81
C GLN A 137 -6.37 -23.10 6.71
N VAL A 138 -6.65 -23.35 7.99
CA VAL A 138 -5.70 -24.01 8.88
C VAL A 138 -5.40 -25.44 8.40
N PHE A 139 -6.42 -26.20 7.98
CA PHE A 139 -6.20 -27.54 7.43
C PHE A 139 -5.52 -27.51 6.05
N LEU A 140 -5.84 -26.55 5.19
CA LEU A 140 -5.13 -26.36 3.92
C LEU A 140 -3.66 -25.97 4.13
N LEU A 141 -3.34 -25.21 5.18
CA LEU A 141 -1.96 -24.92 5.57
C LEU A 141 -1.23 -26.21 5.97
N LEU A 142 -1.85 -27.09 6.76
CA LEU A 142 -1.29 -28.40 7.10
C LEU A 142 -1.10 -29.28 5.85
N ALA A 143 -2.06 -29.28 4.93
CA ALA A 143 -1.94 -29.99 3.66
C ALA A 143 -0.77 -29.44 2.83
N GLY A 144 -0.61 -28.12 2.78
CA GLY A 144 0.50 -27.44 2.12
C GLY A 144 1.86 -27.87 2.67
N LEU A 145 2.02 -27.90 4.01
CA LEU A 145 3.22 -28.44 4.65
C LEU A 145 3.43 -29.92 4.31
N GLY A 146 2.37 -30.72 4.29
CA GLY A 146 2.42 -32.13 3.92
C GLY A 146 2.93 -32.33 2.48
N PHE A 147 2.38 -31.60 1.51
CA PHE A 147 2.81 -31.65 0.11
C PHE A 147 4.24 -31.13 -0.08
N LEU A 148 4.60 -30.06 0.63
CA LEU A 148 5.94 -29.48 0.64
C LEU A 148 6.97 -30.54 1.05
N PHE A 149 6.78 -31.19 2.20
CA PHE A 149 7.70 -32.21 2.68
C PHE A 149 7.65 -33.47 1.82
N PHE A 150 6.48 -33.93 1.38
CA PHE A 150 6.38 -35.10 0.50
C PHE A 150 7.07 -34.89 -0.84
N GLY A 151 6.93 -33.69 -1.43
CA GLY A 151 7.64 -33.30 -2.65
C GLY A 151 9.15 -33.25 -2.45
N LEU A 152 9.62 -32.74 -1.31
CA LEU A 152 11.04 -32.75 -0.94
C LEU A 152 11.62 -34.17 -0.92
N ASP A 153 10.90 -35.15 -0.36
CA ASP A 153 11.35 -36.54 -0.32
C ASP A 153 11.57 -37.13 -1.72
N PHE A 154 10.63 -36.86 -2.64
CA PHE A 154 10.74 -37.24 -4.06
C PHE A 154 11.91 -36.55 -4.75
N MET A 155 12.14 -35.27 -4.46
CA MET A 155 13.29 -34.52 -5.01
C MET A 155 14.62 -35.09 -4.53
N LYS A 156 14.72 -35.50 -3.25
CA LYS A 156 15.94 -36.15 -2.74
C LYS A 156 16.20 -37.48 -3.43
N ALA A 157 15.18 -38.34 -3.53
CA ALA A 157 15.30 -39.63 -4.19
C ALA A 157 15.76 -39.46 -5.66
N GLY A 158 15.14 -38.54 -6.40
CA GLY A 158 15.54 -38.21 -7.77
C GLY A 158 16.96 -37.65 -7.88
N MET A 159 17.40 -36.83 -6.92
CA MET A 159 18.79 -36.32 -6.88
C MET A 159 19.81 -37.41 -6.57
N VAL A 160 19.49 -38.38 -5.72
CA VAL A 160 20.35 -39.55 -5.47
C VAL A 160 20.50 -40.39 -6.74
N ASP A 161 19.45 -40.55 -7.53
CA ASP A 161 19.54 -41.26 -8.81
C ASP A 161 20.33 -40.48 -9.85
N LEU A 162 20.20 -39.16 -9.88
CA LEU A 162 21.04 -38.29 -10.72
C LEU A 162 22.52 -38.36 -10.32
N ALA A 163 22.83 -38.41 -9.02
CA ALA A 163 24.21 -38.50 -8.52
C ALA A 163 24.93 -39.77 -9.01
N LYS A 164 24.20 -40.85 -9.35
CA LYS A 164 24.77 -42.12 -9.85
C LYS A 164 25.22 -42.05 -11.31
N VAL A 165 24.71 -41.10 -12.08
CA VAL A 165 24.91 -41.04 -13.54
C VAL A 165 25.64 -39.79 -14.01
N VAL A 166 25.72 -38.75 -13.18
CA VAL A 166 26.45 -37.52 -13.50
C VAL A 166 27.83 -37.57 -12.88
N ASP A 167 28.83 -37.14 -13.65
CA ASP A 167 30.19 -36.99 -13.13
C ASP A 167 30.27 -35.73 -12.26
N VAL A 168 30.26 -35.94 -10.94
CA VAL A 168 30.38 -34.89 -9.92
C VAL A 168 31.71 -34.12 -10.06
N SER A 169 32.74 -34.73 -10.66
CA SER A 169 34.04 -34.08 -10.83
C SER A 169 33.99 -32.90 -11.82
N GLU A 170 33.12 -32.95 -12.82
CA GLU A 170 32.92 -31.83 -13.76
C GLU A 170 32.30 -30.62 -13.06
N PHE A 171 31.34 -30.84 -12.15
CA PHE A 171 30.77 -29.75 -11.34
C PHE A 171 31.76 -29.19 -10.32
N ALA A 172 32.62 -30.03 -9.75
CA ALA A 172 33.65 -29.58 -8.82
C ALA A 172 34.73 -28.72 -9.50
N ALA A 173 35.02 -28.98 -10.79
CA ALA A 173 35.98 -28.22 -11.58
C ALA A 173 35.41 -26.92 -12.18
N ALA A 174 34.08 -26.80 -12.26
CA ALA A 174 33.42 -25.65 -12.86
C ALA A 174 33.60 -24.37 -12.00
N PRO A 175 33.87 -23.20 -12.62
CA PRO A 175 33.98 -21.94 -11.90
C PRO A 175 32.66 -21.56 -11.19
N ALA A 176 32.75 -20.99 -9.99
CA ALA A 176 31.60 -20.58 -9.18
C ALA A 176 30.62 -19.65 -9.93
N VAL A 177 31.11 -18.85 -10.89
CA VAL A 177 30.26 -17.95 -11.69
C VAL A 177 29.25 -18.70 -12.56
N VAL A 178 29.58 -19.92 -13.02
CA VAL A 178 28.65 -20.77 -13.79
C VAL A 178 27.43 -21.10 -12.94
N PHE A 179 27.66 -21.44 -11.67
CA PHE A 179 26.61 -21.76 -10.71
C PHE A 179 25.79 -20.55 -10.28
N LEU A 180 26.42 -19.37 -10.17
CA LEU A 180 25.70 -18.10 -9.97
C LEU A 180 24.73 -17.82 -11.13
N VAL A 181 25.22 -17.91 -12.37
CA VAL A 181 24.38 -17.69 -13.55
C VAL A 181 23.27 -18.74 -13.63
N LEU A 182 23.56 -20.00 -13.31
CA LEU A 182 22.57 -21.07 -13.27
C LEU A 182 21.45 -20.76 -12.27
N GLY A 183 21.81 -20.39 -11.03
CA GLY A 183 20.85 -20.01 -10.00
C GLY A 183 19.96 -18.82 -10.41
N PHE A 184 20.58 -17.80 -11.03
CA PHE A 184 19.87 -16.65 -11.58
C PHE A 184 18.86 -17.05 -12.66
N VAL A 185 19.31 -17.78 -13.69
CA VAL A 185 18.47 -18.17 -14.82
C VAL A 185 17.32 -19.07 -14.38
N LEU A 186 17.61 -20.12 -13.60
CA LEU A 186 16.58 -21.05 -13.14
C LEU A 186 15.57 -20.36 -12.24
N THR A 187 16.01 -19.48 -11.34
CA THR A 187 15.08 -18.74 -10.49
C THR A 187 14.28 -17.72 -11.26
N ALA A 188 14.85 -17.05 -12.27
CA ALA A 188 14.10 -16.16 -13.15
C ALA A 188 13.04 -16.91 -13.97
N PHE A 189 13.26 -18.18 -14.32
CA PHE A 189 12.24 -18.99 -15.00
C PHE A 189 11.19 -19.58 -14.05
N ILE A 190 11.63 -20.16 -12.92
CA ILE A 190 10.74 -20.77 -11.92
C ILE A 190 9.97 -19.71 -11.13
N GLN A 191 10.52 -18.48 -11.04
CA GLN A 191 9.97 -17.35 -10.28
C GLN A 191 9.85 -17.63 -8.77
N SER A 192 10.70 -18.51 -8.22
CA SER A 192 10.74 -18.87 -6.79
C SER A 192 12.17 -19.21 -6.33
N SER A 193 12.79 -18.32 -5.54
CA SER A 193 14.07 -18.61 -4.89
C SER A 193 13.95 -19.67 -3.79
N SER A 194 12.80 -19.78 -3.14
CA SER A 194 12.53 -20.85 -2.16
C SER A 194 12.58 -22.22 -2.79
N ALA A 195 12.02 -22.39 -4.00
CA ALA A 195 12.15 -23.63 -4.76
C ALA A 195 13.60 -23.91 -5.15
N MET A 196 14.32 -22.89 -5.63
CA MET A 196 15.74 -23.04 -6.00
C MET A 196 16.62 -23.39 -4.79
N MET A 197 16.34 -22.83 -3.61
CA MET A 197 17.00 -23.20 -2.35
C MET A 197 16.81 -24.69 -2.04
N VAL A 198 15.60 -25.22 -2.21
CA VAL A 198 15.33 -26.64 -1.95
C VAL A 198 16.00 -27.55 -2.97
N ILE A 199 15.97 -27.21 -4.26
CA ILE A 199 16.73 -27.92 -5.30
C ILE A 199 18.21 -27.97 -4.92
N THR A 200 18.76 -26.84 -4.47
CA THR A 200 20.17 -26.72 -4.08
C THR A 200 20.49 -27.55 -2.84
N LEU A 201 19.64 -27.52 -1.81
CA LEU A 201 19.79 -28.35 -0.61
C LEU A 201 19.74 -29.84 -0.95
N SER A 202 18.81 -30.27 -1.80
CA SER A 202 18.75 -31.67 -2.27
C SER A 202 19.99 -32.08 -3.05
N ALA A 203 20.57 -31.18 -3.85
CA ALA A 203 21.78 -31.44 -4.61
C ALA A 203 23.04 -31.54 -3.70
N ILE A 204 23.14 -30.72 -2.65
CA ILE A 204 24.19 -30.87 -1.62
C ILE A 204 24.02 -32.20 -0.88
N ASP A 205 22.80 -32.49 -0.41
CA ASP A 205 22.49 -33.70 0.38
C ASP A 205 22.83 -34.99 -0.37
N ALA A 206 22.54 -35.01 -1.68
CA ALA A 206 22.89 -36.13 -2.56
C ALA A 206 24.37 -36.14 -3.02
N GLY A 207 25.17 -35.14 -2.64
CA GLY A 207 26.58 -35.03 -3.03
C GLY A 207 26.82 -34.67 -4.50
N VAL A 208 25.80 -34.15 -5.21
CA VAL A 208 25.88 -33.80 -6.63
C VAL A 208 26.73 -32.55 -6.86
N ILE A 209 26.65 -31.58 -5.94
CA ILE A 209 27.41 -30.32 -6.02
C ILE A 209 28.11 -30.01 -4.70
N PRO A 210 29.30 -29.40 -4.73
CA PRO A 210 29.98 -28.96 -3.52
C PRO A 210 29.31 -27.71 -2.90
N LEU A 211 29.57 -27.48 -1.62
CA LEU A 211 29.01 -26.35 -0.85
C LEU A 211 29.28 -24.99 -1.52
N GLN A 212 30.46 -24.79 -2.10
CA GLN A 212 30.83 -23.54 -2.78
C GLN A 212 29.96 -23.31 -4.03
N ALA A 213 29.71 -24.35 -4.82
CA ALA A 213 28.84 -24.27 -5.99
C ALA A 213 27.40 -23.95 -5.57
N ALA A 214 26.90 -24.65 -4.56
CA ALA A 214 25.58 -24.41 -4.00
C ALA A 214 25.40 -22.98 -3.45
N ALA A 215 26.40 -22.45 -2.73
CA ALA A 215 26.38 -21.08 -2.24
C ALA A 215 26.34 -20.06 -3.39
N ALA A 216 27.06 -20.33 -4.50
CA ALA A 216 26.95 -19.51 -5.71
C ALA A 216 25.57 -19.61 -6.37
N ILE A 217 24.95 -20.80 -6.43
CA ILE A 217 23.55 -20.97 -6.90
C ILE A 217 22.60 -20.12 -6.06
N VAL A 218 22.75 -20.13 -4.73
CA VAL A 218 21.88 -19.37 -3.82
C VAL A 218 22.01 -17.87 -4.05
N ILE A 219 23.23 -17.34 -4.25
CA ILE A 219 23.44 -15.94 -4.63
C ILE A 219 22.72 -15.63 -5.94
N GLY A 220 22.89 -16.49 -6.94
CA GLY A 220 22.19 -16.36 -8.21
C GLY A 220 20.67 -16.35 -8.06
N ALA A 221 20.14 -17.22 -7.21
CA ALA A 221 18.71 -17.35 -6.95
C ALA A 221 18.11 -16.11 -6.26
N ASP A 222 18.83 -15.51 -5.31
CA ASP A 222 18.44 -14.25 -4.67
C ASP A 222 18.31 -13.13 -5.72
N LEU A 223 19.33 -12.98 -6.59
CA LEU A 223 19.28 -12.05 -7.70
C LEU A 223 18.14 -12.36 -8.68
N GLY A 224 17.93 -13.63 -9.01
CA GLY A 224 16.90 -14.08 -9.95
C GLY A 224 15.48 -13.68 -9.55
N THR A 225 15.20 -13.65 -8.23
CA THR A 225 13.91 -13.24 -7.66
C THR A 225 13.51 -11.81 -8.02
N THR A 226 14.49 -10.93 -8.26
CA THR A 226 14.23 -9.54 -8.63
C THR A 226 13.54 -9.42 -9.99
N THR A 227 13.66 -10.43 -10.85
CA THR A 227 13.04 -10.48 -12.18
C THR A 227 11.52 -10.34 -12.11
N THR A 228 10.88 -10.93 -11.09
CA THR A 228 9.42 -10.85 -10.91
C THR A 228 8.95 -9.41 -10.72
N ALA A 229 9.67 -8.66 -9.87
CA ALA A 229 9.36 -7.26 -9.60
C ALA A 229 9.66 -6.37 -10.81
N MET A 230 10.77 -6.64 -11.51
CA MET A 230 11.15 -5.92 -12.73
C MET A 230 10.09 -6.09 -13.82
N LEU A 231 9.70 -7.32 -14.14
CA LEU A 231 8.65 -7.62 -15.13
C LEU A 231 7.30 -7.02 -14.70
N GLY A 232 6.92 -7.16 -13.43
CA GLY A 232 5.69 -6.59 -12.89
C GLY A 232 5.63 -5.06 -12.85
N SER A 233 6.78 -4.39 -12.97
CA SER A 233 6.86 -2.92 -13.04
C SER A 233 6.82 -2.35 -14.46
N LEU A 234 6.93 -3.20 -15.49
CA LEU A 234 6.86 -2.77 -16.89
C LEU A 234 5.50 -2.15 -17.17
N GLY A 235 5.49 -0.96 -17.78
CA GLY A 235 4.25 -0.19 -18.01
C GLY A 235 3.57 0.32 -16.74
N GLY A 236 4.17 0.13 -15.55
CA GLY A 236 3.64 0.59 -14.28
C GLY A 236 3.96 2.06 -13.96
N ILE A 237 3.29 2.56 -12.93
CA ILE A 237 3.51 3.88 -12.32
C ILE A 237 4.97 4.05 -11.82
N PRO A 238 5.44 5.29 -11.64
CA PRO A 238 6.80 5.57 -11.16
C PRO A 238 7.14 4.85 -9.86
N GLU A 239 6.20 4.74 -8.91
CA GLU A 239 6.39 4.08 -7.62
C GLU A 239 6.73 2.59 -7.80
N LYS A 240 6.04 1.90 -8.73
CA LYS A 240 6.34 0.50 -9.10
C LYS A 240 7.76 0.37 -9.64
N LYS A 241 8.14 1.26 -10.54
CA LYS A 241 9.48 1.28 -11.17
C LYS A 241 10.58 1.58 -10.16
N ARG A 242 10.37 2.55 -9.26
CA ARG A 242 11.30 2.90 -8.17
C ARG A 242 11.55 1.69 -7.27
N VAL A 243 10.49 1.00 -6.85
CA VAL A 243 10.60 -0.19 -5.98
C VAL A 243 11.27 -1.36 -6.68
N ALA A 244 10.88 -1.66 -7.93
CA ALA A 244 11.50 -2.74 -8.69
C ALA A 244 12.98 -2.50 -8.93
N LEU A 245 13.36 -1.28 -9.33
CA LEU A 245 14.76 -0.90 -9.47
C LEU A 245 15.49 -0.94 -8.13
N ALA A 246 14.83 -0.54 -7.04
CA ALA A 246 15.43 -0.59 -5.72
C ALA A 246 15.76 -2.02 -5.29
N HIS A 247 14.81 -2.93 -5.46
CA HIS A 247 14.98 -4.34 -5.15
C HIS A 247 16.08 -4.97 -6.01
N PHE A 248 16.07 -4.69 -7.31
CA PHE A 248 17.11 -5.16 -8.23
C PHE A 248 18.50 -4.66 -7.86
N LEU A 249 18.69 -3.35 -7.67
CA LEU A 249 19.99 -2.78 -7.35
C LEU A 249 20.51 -3.21 -5.98
N PHE A 250 19.61 -3.33 -5.00
CA PHE A 250 19.96 -3.83 -3.68
C PHE A 250 20.51 -5.25 -3.74
N ASN A 251 19.78 -6.18 -4.37
CA ASN A 251 20.23 -7.56 -4.50
C ASN A 251 21.46 -7.64 -5.38
N LEU A 252 21.50 -6.95 -6.53
CA LEU A 252 22.68 -6.94 -7.38
C LEU A 252 23.96 -6.55 -6.61
N ILE A 253 23.92 -5.48 -5.82
CA ILE A 253 25.10 -5.04 -5.06
C ILE A 253 25.41 -6.02 -3.92
N THR A 254 24.39 -6.48 -3.20
CA THR A 254 24.55 -7.43 -2.09
C THR A 254 25.11 -8.77 -2.57
N ASP A 255 24.59 -9.29 -3.66
CA ASP A 255 24.93 -10.57 -4.29
C ASP A 255 26.31 -10.55 -4.93
N LEU A 256 26.65 -9.46 -5.63
CA LEU A 256 28.02 -9.29 -6.15
C LEU A 256 29.03 -9.17 -5.01
N THR A 257 28.68 -8.49 -3.92
CA THR A 257 29.52 -8.40 -2.73
C THR A 257 29.68 -9.78 -2.09
N ALA A 258 28.57 -10.51 -1.89
CA ALA A 258 28.54 -11.86 -1.34
C ALA A 258 29.37 -12.83 -2.18
N PHE A 259 29.29 -12.74 -3.51
CA PHE A 259 30.08 -13.54 -4.43
C PHE A 259 31.57 -13.20 -4.35
N ALA A 260 31.93 -11.91 -4.28
CA ALA A 260 33.32 -11.48 -4.12
C ALA A 260 33.95 -11.98 -2.81
N VAL A 261 33.16 -12.09 -1.73
CA VAL A 261 33.61 -12.61 -0.42
C VAL A 261 33.15 -14.05 -0.16
N LEU A 262 32.78 -14.80 -1.19
CA LEU A 262 32.16 -16.13 -1.06
C LEU A 262 32.99 -17.09 -0.19
N VAL A 263 34.27 -17.24 -0.53
CA VAL A 263 35.19 -18.14 0.17
C VAL A 263 35.42 -17.72 1.63
N PRO A 264 35.83 -16.47 1.94
CA PRO A 264 36.04 -16.08 3.33
C PRO A 264 34.74 -16.10 4.15
N LEU A 265 33.57 -15.82 3.54
CA LEU A 265 32.30 -15.91 4.25
C LEU A 265 31.93 -17.36 4.62
N LEU A 266 32.09 -18.31 3.70
CA LEU A 266 31.91 -19.75 3.99
C LEU A 266 32.90 -20.26 5.05
N GLN A 267 34.16 -19.82 4.97
CA GLN A 267 35.16 -20.16 5.98
C GLN A 267 34.79 -19.59 7.35
N GLY A 268 34.32 -18.34 7.43
CA GLY A 268 33.86 -17.74 8.68
C GLY A 268 32.72 -18.54 9.33
N LEU A 269 31.76 -19.01 8.54
CA LEU A 269 30.64 -19.81 9.05
C LEU A 269 31.06 -21.20 9.56
N THR A 270 31.97 -21.86 8.84
CA THR A 270 32.43 -23.21 9.19
C THR A 270 33.45 -23.22 10.33
N SER A 271 34.42 -22.29 10.31
CA SER A 271 35.56 -22.28 11.24
C SER A 271 35.37 -21.38 12.47
N ILE A 272 34.63 -20.28 12.36
CA ILE A 272 34.43 -19.32 13.47
C ILE A 272 33.11 -19.59 14.17
N VAL A 273 32.01 -19.73 13.41
CA VAL A 273 30.68 -19.99 13.97
C VAL A 273 30.50 -21.48 14.31
N GLY A 274 31.28 -22.37 13.69
CA GLY A 274 31.29 -23.80 13.99
C GLY A 274 30.17 -24.60 13.32
N VAL A 275 29.57 -24.10 12.24
CA VAL A 275 28.52 -24.83 11.49
C VAL A 275 29.18 -25.83 10.54
N SER A 276 29.17 -27.11 10.92
CA SER A 276 29.86 -28.19 10.19
C SER A 276 28.97 -28.95 9.19
N ASP A 277 27.66 -28.95 9.39
CA ASP A 277 26.69 -29.61 8.51
C ASP A 277 26.49 -28.75 7.24
N PRO A 278 26.80 -29.25 6.02
CA PRO A 278 26.75 -28.47 4.78
C PRO A 278 25.39 -27.82 4.50
N LEU A 279 24.29 -28.48 4.89
CA LEU A 279 22.94 -27.95 4.71
C LEU A 279 22.71 -26.73 5.61
N PHE A 280 23.15 -26.82 6.87
CA PHE A 280 23.07 -25.70 7.81
C PHE A 280 24.03 -24.57 7.45
N THR A 281 25.21 -24.89 6.92
CA THR A 281 26.15 -23.89 6.44
C THR A 281 25.56 -23.12 5.26
N LEU A 282 24.87 -23.78 4.32
CA LEU A 282 24.23 -23.10 3.18
C LEU A 282 23.11 -22.14 3.62
N VAL A 283 22.21 -22.57 4.52
CA VAL A 283 21.11 -21.70 4.96
C VAL A 283 21.61 -20.57 5.87
N ALA A 284 22.65 -20.82 6.67
CA ALA A 284 23.33 -19.78 7.44
C ALA A 284 24.05 -18.79 6.53
N PHE A 285 24.67 -19.27 5.46
CA PHE A 285 25.28 -18.43 4.43
C PHE A 285 24.25 -17.49 3.79
N HIS A 286 23.10 -18.03 3.41
CA HIS A 286 22.01 -17.23 2.84
C HIS A 286 21.56 -16.11 3.78
N SER A 287 21.29 -16.43 5.05
CA SER A 287 20.92 -15.42 6.06
C SER A 287 22.05 -14.41 6.30
N ALA A 288 23.30 -14.86 6.34
CA ALA A 288 24.45 -14.01 6.63
C ALA A 288 24.69 -12.97 5.54
N PHE A 289 24.70 -13.34 4.25
CA PHE A 289 24.96 -12.36 3.20
C PHE A 289 23.80 -11.36 3.05
N ASN A 290 22.55 -11.80 3.21
CA ASN A 290 21.40 -10.89 3.23
C ASN A 290 21.48 -9.91 4.40
N PHE A 291 21.84 -10.39 5.59
CA PHE A 291 22.04 -9.53 6.77
C PHE A 291 23.19 -8.53 6.57
N LEU A 292 24.33 -8.98 6.01
CA LEU A 292 25.45 -8.09 5.67
C LEU A 292 25.06 -7.06 4.60
N GLY A 293 24.26 -7.44 3.61
CA GLY A 293 23.68 -6.53 2.61
C GLY A 293 22.85 -5.43 3.27
N ILE A 294 21.99 -5.79 4.22
CA ILE A 294 21.21 -4.82 5.01
C ILE A 294 22.14 -3.83 5.73
N LEU A 295 23.15 -4.33 6.45
CA LEU A 295 24.11 -3.48 7.17
C LEU A 295 24.87 -2.54 6.22
N LEU A 296 25.25 -3.04 5.05
CA LEU A 296 25.92 -2.27 4.01
C LEU A 296 25.03 -1.15 3.46
N PHE A 297 23.73 -1.41 3.25
CA PHE A 297 22.82 -0.47 2.59
C PHE A 297 22.18 0.57 3.51
N ILE A 298 21.94 0.25 4.78
CA ILE A 298 21.31 1.16 5.75
C ILE A 298 21.86 2.60 5.70
N PRO A 299 23.20 2.85 5.72
CA PRO A 299 23.73 4.22 5.72
C PRO A 299 23.41 4.99 4.43
N PHE A 300 23.19 4.29 3.31
CA PHE A 300 22.95 4.91 2.00
C PHE A 300 21.46 5.03 1.63
N LEU A 301 20.54 4.47 2.43
CA LEU A 301 19.10 4.44 2.13
C LEU A 301 18.49 5.83 1.86
N GLY A 302 18.95 6.87 2.56
CA GLY A 302 18.47 8.23 2.35
C GLY A 302 18.84 8.78 0.97
N GLY A 303 20.10 8.64 0.58
CA GLY A 303 20.58 9.04 -0.76
C GLY A 303 19.97 8.20 -1.87
N PHE A 304 19.84 6.90 -1.63
CA PHE A 304 19.24 5.97 -2.58
C PHE A 304 17.76 6.27 -2.85
N SER A 305 16.99 6.58 -1.81
CA SER A 305 15.59 7.00 -1.96
C SER A 305 15.46 8.26 -2.84
N ARG A 306 16.31 9.27 -2.63
CA ARG A 306 16.33 10.49 -3.47
C ARG A 306 16.72 10.20 -4.90
N PHE A 307 17.72 9.34 -5.12
CA PHE A 307 18.11 8.89 -6.45
C PHE A 307 16.94 8.27 -7.21
N LEU A 308 16.18 7.38 -6.57
CA LEU A 308 15.01 6.73 -7.17
C LEU A 308 13.89 7.73 -7.48
N GLN A 309 13.61 8.66 -6.57
CA GLN A 309 12.61 9.72 -6.78
C GLN A 309 12.93 10.61 -7.98
N ASN A 310 14.21 10.91 -8.20
CA ASN A 310 14.65 11.74 -9.32
C ASN A 310 14.66 10.99 -10.66
N ARG A 311 14.76 9.65 -10.65
CA ARG A 311 14.84 8.85 -11.87
C ARG A 311 13.50 8.62 -12.55
N PHE A 312 12.45 8.38 -11.76
CA PHE A 312 11.11 8.15 -12.27
C PHE A 312 10.22 9.25 -11.72
N LYS A 313 9.76 10.17 -12.56
CA LYS A 313 8.83 11.24 -12.19
C LYS A 313 7.40 10.84 -12.53
N ASP A 314 6.44 11.43 -11.83
CA ASP A 314 5.02 11.24 -12.09
C ASP A 314 4.64 11.96 -13.38
N GLU A 315 4.34 11.20 -14.42
CA GLU A 315 3.88 11.68 -15.73
C GLU A 315 2.40 11.36 -15.95
N SER A 316 1.68 11.06 -14.86
CA SER A 316 0.27 10.67 -14.88
C SER A 316 -0.64 11.83 -15.31
N ASP A 317 -1.49 11.60 -16.31
CA ASP A 317 -2.60 12.49 -16.70
C ASP A 317 -3.77 12.51 -15.69
N SER A 318 -3.71 11.66 -14.66
CA SER A 318 -4.67 11.61 -13.54
C SER A 318 -4.65 12.93 -12.79
N VAL A 319 -5.84 13.46 -12.50
CA VAL A 319 -5.98 14.62 -11.59
C VAL A 319 -5.86 14.16 -10.13
N GLY A 320 -6.10 12.88 -9.86
CA GLY A 320 -5.91 12.25 -8.56
C GLY A 320 -4.44 12.03 -8.19
N VAL A 321 -4.16 12.20 -6.89
CA VAL A 321 -2.79 12.14 -6.35
C VAL A 321 -2.44 10.75 -5.83
N TYR A 322 -3.43 10.03 -5.28
CA TYR A 322 -3.24 8.77 -4.56
C TYR A 322 -3.83 7.57 -5.30
N LEU A 323 -5.00 7.73 -5.93
CA LEU A 323 -5.76 6.61 -6.50
C LEU A 323 -5.00 5.88 -7.62
N SER A 324 -4.40 6.64 -8.53
CA SER A 324 -3.61 6.10 -9.64
C SER A 324 -2.42 5.26 -9.17
N LYS A 325 -2.00 5.43 -7.91
CA LYS A 325 -0.81 4.80 -7.33
C LYS A 325 -1.08 3.48 -6.61
N VAL A 326 -2.35 3.14 -6.39
CA VAL A 326 -2.72 2.01 -5.53
C VAL A 326 -3.60 1.02 -6.28
N PRO A 327 -3.25 -0.28 -6.31
CA PRO A 327 -4.13 -1.28 -6.90
C PRO A 327 -5.32 -1.57 -5.97
N VAL A 328 -6.52 -1.69 -6.55
CA VAL A 328 -7.73 -2.06 -5.81
C VAL A 328 -7.66 -3.45 -5.16
N THR A 329 -6.80 -4.33 -5.68
CA THR A 329 -6.54 -5.69 -5.14
C THR A 329 -5.90 -5.70 -3.75
N VAL A 330 -5.53 -4.53 -3.21
CA VAL A 330 -5.14 -4.35 -1.81
C VAL A 330 -6.15 -3.43 -1.11
N PRO A 331 -7.34 -3.92 -0.70
CA PRO A 331 -8.44 -3.07 -0.25
C PRO A 331 -8.13 -2.09 0.87
N GLU A 332 -7.31 -2.48 1.85
CA GLU A 332 -6.95 -1.60 2.97
C GLU A 332 -6.12 -0.39 2.52
N ALA A 333 -5.16 -0.61 1.61
CA ALA A 333 -4.39 0.47 1.02
C ALA A 333 -5.27 1.32 0.07
N ALA A 334 -6.17 0.67 -0.68
CA ALA A 334 -7.09 1.34 -1.57
C ALA A 334 -8.08 2.26 -0.83
N LEU A 335 -8.59 1.82 0.32
CA LEU A 335 -9.45 2.63 1.20
C LEU A 335 -8.70 3.81 1.79
N GLU A 336 -7.42 3.64 2.12
CA GLU A 336 -6.62 4.79 2.55
C GLU A 336 -6.35 5.76 1.40
N ALA A 337 -6.05 5.26 0.20
CA ALA A 337 -5.93 6.10 -0.98
C ALA A 337 -7.20 6.92 -1.22
N LEU A 338 -8.38 6.31 -1.08
CA LEU A 338 -9.67 7.00 -1.14
C LEU A 338 -9.87 8.03 -0.02
N TYR A 339 -9.43 7.71 1.19
CA TYR A 339 -9.46 8.65 2.30
C TYR A 339 -8.61 9.90 2.01
N ASN A 340 -7.36 9.69 1.57
CA ASN A 340 -6.44 10.77 1.26
C ASN A 340 -6.86 11.56 0.01
N GLU A 341 -7.41 10.89 -1.01
CA GLU A 341 -8.01 11.56 -2.17
C GLU A 341 -9.26 12.36 -1.79
N GLY A 342 -10.09 11.86 -0.87
CA GLY A 342 -11.22 12.59 -0.33
C GLY A 342 -10.81 13.87 0.43
N ARG A 343 -9.70 13.82 1.18
CA ARG A 343 -9.11 15.02 1.80
C ARG A 343 -8.57 15.99 0.75
N HIS A 344 -7.89 15.49 -0.28
CA HIS A 344 -7.40 16.31 -1.39
C HIS A 344 -8.56 17.00 -2.13
N LEU A 345 -9.63 16.27 -2.44
CA LEU A 345 -10.86 16.82 -3.04
C LEU A 345 -11.48 17.92 -2.16
N MET A 346 -11.56 17.71 -0.85
CA MET A 346 -12.05 18.75 0.07
C MET A 346 -11.18 20.01 0.04
N GLY A 347 -9.86 19.85 0.01
CA GLY A 347 -8.93 20.96 -0.13
C GLY A 347 -9.18 21.76 -1.41
N GLN A 348 -9.43 21.09 -2.53
CA GLN A 348 -9.81 21.76 -3.78
C GLN A 348 -11.16 22.49 -3.68
N VAL A 349 -12.16 21.90 -3.02
CA VAL A 349 -13.47 22.55 -2.78
C VAL A 349 -13.29 23.83 -1.96
N VAL A 350 -12.53 23.78 -0.86
CA VAL A 350 -12.24 24.94 -0.02
C VAL A 350 -11.52 26.01 -0.85
N SER A 351 -10.51 25.63 -1.64
CA SER A 351 -9.78 26.56 -2.51
C SER A 351 -10.68 27.25 -3.52
N ILE A 352 -11.49 26.48 -4.27
CA ILE A 352 -12.41 27.02 -5.30
C ILE A 352 -13.43 27.95 -4.67
N ASN A 353 -14.04 27.55 -3.55
CA ASN A 353 -15.03 28.37 -2.86
C ASN A 353 -14.38 29.66 -2.35
N SER A 354 -13.19 29.59 -1.75
CA SER A 354 -12.46 30.79 -1.30
C SER A 354 -12.07 31.70 -2.47
N HIS A 355 -11.74 31.16 -3.64
CA HIS A 355 -11.52 31.94 -4.86
C HIS A 355 -12.77 32.70 -5.32
N VAL A 356 -13.95 32.07 -5.30
CA VAL A 356 -15.23 32.73 -5.63
C VAL A 356 -15.50 33.92 -4.73
N PHE A 357 -15.18 33.82 -3.43
CA PHE A 357 -15.32 34.91 -2.47
C PHE A 357 -14.10 35.85 -2.39
N LYS A 358 -13.11 35.69 -3.27
CA LYS A 358 -11.86 36.47 -3.33
C LYS A 358 -11.16 36.55 -1.96
N LEU A 359 -11.06 35.42 -1.25
CA LEU A 359 -10.41 35.33 0.05
C LEU A 359 -8.90 35.10 -0.13
N THR A 360 -8.07 35.88 0.56
CA THR A 360 -6.61 35.80 0.49
C THR A 360 -5.99 34.97 1.62
N THR A 361 -6.71 33.98 2.14
CA THR A 361 -6.25 33.17 3.29
C THR A 361 -5.57 31.89 2.80
N SER A 362 -4.34 31.66 3.24
CA SER A 362 -3.68 30.36 3.11
C SER A 362 -4.11 29.47 4.28
N TYR A 363 -4.84 28.41 4.01
CA TYR A 363 -5.22 27.42 5.03
C TYR A 363 -4.05 26.46 5.29
N SER A 364 -3.83 26.10 6.55
CA SER A 364 -2.66 25.31 6.97
C SER A 364 -2.83 23.80 6.74
N THR A 365 -4.07 23.33 6.69
CA THR A 365 -4.42 21.90 6.61
C THR A 365 -4.48 21.40 5.17
N TRP A 366 -4.96 22.26 4.27
CA TRP A 366 -5.28 21.87 2.90
C TRP A 366 -4.08 22.17 2.02
N PRO A 367 -3.59 21.20 1.21
CA PRO A 367 -2.55 21.51 0.25
C PRO A 367 -3.05 22.65 -0.65
N SER A 368 -2.30 23.75 -0.70
CA SER A 368 -2.53 24.78 -1.71
C SER A 368 -2.47 24.11 -3.09
N LEU A 369 -3.35 24.53 -4.01
CA LEU A 369 -3.13 24.23 -5.43
C LEU A 369 -1.68 24.63 -5.75
N PRO A 370 -0.88 23.78 -6.41
CA PRO A 370 0.50 24.11 -6.73
C PRO A 370 0.51 25.44 -7.49
N SER A 371 1.02 26.48 -6.84
CA SER A 371 1.36 27.73 -7.52
C SER A 371 2.60 27.44 -8.35
N GLU A 372 2.42 27.17 -9.63
CA GLU A 372 3.53 27.28 -10.57
C GLU A 372 3.94 28.75 -10.65
N GLY A 373 4.94 29.13 -9.85
CA GLY A 373 5.85 30.24 -10.12
C GLY A 373 5.39 31.65 -9.78
N GLY A 374 5.88 32.17 -8.66
CA GLY A 374 6.31 33.57 -8.56
C GLY A 374 5.31 34.60 -7.98
N PRO A 375 5.82 35.77 -7.56
CA PRO A 375 5.23 36.61 -6.52
C PRO A 375 4.11 37.51 -7.06
N THR A 376 2.96 37.44 -6.39
CA THR A 376 2.02 38.54 -6.09
C THR A 376 1.44 39.41 -7.22
N ASP A 377 1.73 39.22 -8.50
CA ASP A 377 1.18 40.07 -9.59
C ASP A 377 0.79 39.32 -10.89
N LEU A 378 0.12 38.17 -10.76
CA LEU A 378 -0.65 37.53 -11.85
C LEU A 378 -1.92 36.87 -11.30
N ILE A 379 -2.98 37.65 -11.08
CA ILE A 379 -4.28 37.23 -10.53
C ILE A 379 -5.07 36.23 -11.45
N SER A 380 -4.50 35.54 -12.45
CA SER A 380 -5.36 34.98 -13.54
C SER A 380 -4.98 33.68 -14.28
N SER A 381 -4.24 32.71 -13.72
CA SER A 381 -3.92 31.49 -14.50
C SER A 381 -4.85 30.26 -14.35
N TYR A 382 -5.89 30.32 -13.51
CA TYR A 382 -7.02 29.37 -13.61
C TYR A 382 -8.34 30.11 -13.55
N SER A 383 -9.16 29.98 -14.61
CA SER A 383 -10.56 30.38 -14.52
C SER A 383 -11.29 29.40 -13.61
N PHE A 384 -12.26 29.89 -12.82
CA PHE A 384 -13.15 29.04 -12.00
C PHE A 384 -13.65 27.80 -12.79
N THR A 385 -13.98 28.00 -14.08
CA THR A 385 -14.41 26.93 -14.98
C THR A 385 -13.39 25.79 -15.05
N ARG A 386 -12.11 26.11 -15.18
CA ARG A 386 -11.05 25.11 -15.26
C ARG A 386 -10.85 24.37 -13.93
N GLU A 387 -10.88 25.09 -12.80
CA GLU A 387 -10.77 24.46 -11.48
C GLU A 387 -11.94 23.50 -11.23
N TYR A 388 -13.16 23.92 -11.58
CA TYR A 388 -14.35 23.09 -11.47
C TYR A 388 -14.32 21.87 -12.40
N GLU A 389 -13.83 22.02 -13.63
CA GLU A 389 -13.62 20.89 -14.56
C GLU A 389 -12.64 19.86 -14.00
N LEU A 390 -11.51 20.31 -13.44
CA LEU A 390 -10.52 19.42 -12.80
C LEU A 390 -11.12 18.69 -11.59
N LEU A 391 -11.91 19.39 -10.76
CA LEU A 391 -12.62 18.79 -9.64
C LEU A 391 -13.62 17.72 -10.12
N LYS A 392 -14.37 17.98 -11.19
CA LYS A 392 -15.31 17.00 -11.78
C LYS A 392 -14.59 15.79 -12.38
N ARG A 393 -13.41 15.99 -12.98
CA ARG A 393 -12.55 14.88 -13.43
C ARG A 393 -12.08 14.03 -12.25
N LEU A 394 -11.63 14.67 -11.17
CA LEU A 394 -11.22 14.01 -9.93
C LEU A 394 -12.36 13.18 -9.31
N GLU A 395 -13.57 13.75 -9.22
CA GLU A 395 -14.77 13.01 -8.80
C GLU A 395 -15.00 11.77 -9.67
N GLY A 396 -14.88 11.91 -11.01
CA GLY A 396 -15.00 10.80 -11.94
C GLY A 396 -13.95 9.69 -11.72
N GLU A 397 -12.69 10.08 -11.48
CA GLU A 397 -11.61 9.15 -11.14
C GLU A 397 -11.90 8.43 -9.82
N ILE A 398 -12.38 9.13 -8.78
CA ILE A 398 -12.75 8.55 -7.49
C ILE A 398 -13.92 7.56 -7.66
N LEU A 399 -14.98 7.94 -8.35
CA LEU A 399 -16.15 7.06 -8.56
C LEU A 399 -15.77 5.81 -9.34
N SER A 400 -14.97 5.95 -10.40
CA SER A 400 -14.46 4.82 -11.16
C SER A 400 -13.63 3.89 -10.27
N TYR A 401 -12.71 4.43 -9.47
CA TYR A 401 -11.90 3.64 -8.54
C TYR A 401 -12.76 2.89 -7.52
N VAL A 402 -13.79 3.53 -6.96
CA VAL A 402 -14.74 2.88 -6.04
C VAL A 402 -15.48 1.74 -6.71
N THR A 403 -15.96 1.90 -7.95
CA THR A 403 -16.64 0.82 -8.69
C THR A 403 -15.75 -0.42 -8.83
N HIS A 404 -14.45 -0.24 -9.14
CA HIS A 404 -13.51 -1.34 -9.21
C HIS A 404 -13.26 -1.97 -7.83
N LEU A 405 -13.09 -1.16 -6.79
CA LEU A 405 -12.87 -1.64 -5.43
C LEU A 405 -14.08 -2.41 -4.86
N GLN A 406 -15.30 -2.06 -5.24
CA GLN A 406 -16.52 -2.81 -4.87
C GLN A 406 -16.55 -4.22 -5.45
N GLY A 407 -15.81 -4.49 -6.53
CA GLY A 407 -15.65 -5.82 -7.10
C GLY A 407 -14.74 -6.75 -6.28
N GLU A 408 -13.93 -6.19 -5.37
CA GLU A 408 -13.03 -6.96 -4.51
C GLU A 408 -13.74 -7.46 -3.24
N PRO A 409 -13.30 -8.57 -2.64
CA PRO A 409 -13.89 -9.09 -1.41
C PRO A 409 -13.57 -8.19 -0.22
N LEU A 410 -14.50 -7.30 0.13
CA LEU A 410 -14.41 -6.39 1.28
C LEU A 410 -14.94 -7.03 2.56
N GLN A 411 -14.25 -6.77 3.68
CA GLN A 411 -14.75 -7.03 5.02
C GLN A 411 -15.86 -6.03 5.40
N PRO A 412 -16.75 -6.36 6.38
CA PRO A 412 -17.82 -5.44 6.79
C PRO A 412 -17.32 -4.04 7.19
N ASP A 413 -16.19 -3.93 7.88
CA ASP A 413 -15.59 -2.64 8.24
C ASP A 413 -14.96 -1.91 7.05
N GLU A 414 -14.47 -2.65 6.06
CA GLU A 414 -13.94 -2.09 4.80
C GLU A 414 -15.08 -1.52 3.94
N SER A 415 -16.21 -2.23 3.85
CA SER A 415 -17.43 -1.75 3.18
C SER A 415 -18.00 -0.49 3.82
N GLU A 416 -17.99 -0.42 5.15
CA GLU A 416 -18.43 0.78 5.87
C GLU A 416 -17.51 1.98 5.62
N LYS A 417 -16.19 1.79 5.62
CA LYS A 417 -15.23 2.84 5.24
C LYS A 417 -15.45 3.33 3.81
N LEU A 418 -15.70 2.40 2.88
CA LEU A 418 -15.98 2.75 1.49
C LEU A 418 -17.22 3.63 1.35
N ALA A 419 -18.29 3.28 2.07
CA ALA A 419 -19.53 4.07 2.09
C ALA A 419 -19.29 5.48 2.64
N ARG A 420 -18.43 5.63 3.66
CA ARG A 420 -18.04 6.94 4.18
C ARG A 420 -17.22 7.73 3.16
N SER A 421 -16.23 7.12 2.50
CA SER A 421 -15.47 7.79 1.43
C SER A 421 -16.37 8.30 0.31
N LEU A 422 -17.40 7.54 -0.08
CA LEU A 422 -18.42 8.00 -1.03
C LEU A 422 -19.23 9.19 -0.52
N SER A 423 -19.61 9.16 0.77
CA SER A 423 -20.31 10.28 1.42
C SER A 423 -19.46 11.56 1.40
N VAL A 424 -18.16 11.45 1.69
CA VAL A 424 -17.20 12.57 1.60
C VAL A 424 -17.20 13.17 0.19
N VAL A 425 -17.06 12.34 -0.84
CA VAL A 425 -17.02 12.79 -2.24
C VAL A 425 -18.31 13.51 -2.61
N ARG A 426 -19.47 12.88 -2.34
CA ARG A 426 -20.78 13.45 -2.66
C ARG A 426 -21.00 14.80 -1.99
N ASN A 427 -20.72 14.88 -0.69
CA ASN A 427 -20.91 16.11 0.08
C ASN A 427 -19.90 17.21 -0.32
N SER A 428 -18.65 16.86 -0.63
CA SER A 428 -17.64 17.81 -1.13
C SER A 428 -18.06 18.41 -2.48
N VAL A 429 -18.51 17.57 -3.42
CA VAL A 429 -19.00 18.02 -4.73
C VAL A 429 -20.28 18.85 -4.61
N GLN A 430 -21.18 18.49 -3.69
CA GLN A 430 -22.37 19.28 -3.40
C GLN A 430 -21.98 20.68 -2.89
N ALA A 431 -20.97 20.78 -2.02
CA ALA A 431 -20.55 22.06 -1.45
C ALA A 431 -20.04 23.05 -2.51
N VAL A 432 -19.21 22.61 -3.45
CA VAL A 432 -18.74 23.47 -4.55
C VAL A 432 -19.85 23.75 -5.57
N LYS A 433 -20.79 22.81 -5.77
CA LYS A 433 -21.92 23.02 -6.67
C LYS A 433 -22.85 24.14 -6.17
N CYS A 434 -23.16 24.16 -4.88
CA CYS A 434 -23.94 25.24 -4.28
C CYS A 434 -23.32 26.63 -4.53
N VAL A 435 -21.99 26.76 -4.36
CA VAL A 435 -21.28 28.03 -4.62
C VAL A 435 -21.22 28.35 -6.11
N LYS A 436 -21.04 27.35 -6.97
CA LYS A 436 -21.11 27.51 -8.43
C LYS A 436 -22.45 28.11 -8.86
N ASP A 437 -23.55 27.56 -8.35
CA ASP A 437 -24.90 27.89 -8.80
C ASP A 437 -25.28 29.34 -8.44
N ILE A 438 -24.64 29.95 -7.43
CA ILE A 438 -24.82 31.35 -7.02
C ILE A 438 -23.70 32.30 -7.46
N ARG A 439 -22.73 31.84 -8.26
CA ARG A 439 -21.55 32.65 -8.60
C ARG A 439 -21.92 33.95 -9.31
N HIS A 440 -22.88 33.88 -10.23
CA HIS A 440 -23.38 35.04 -10.96
C HIS A 440 -24.06 36.06 -10.04
N ASP A 441 -24.88 35.59 -9.07
CA ASP A 441 -25.49 36.45 -8.05
C ASP A 441 -24.42 37.20 -7.24
N LEU A 442 -23.32 36.51 -6.86
CA LEU A 442 -22.22 37.12 -6.12
C LEU A 442 -21.41 38.14 -6.95
N GLU A 443 -21.21 37.87 -8.24
CA GLU A 443 -20.57 38.80 -9.19
C GLU A 443 -21.44 40.06 -9.36
N GLU A 444 -22.77 39.91 -9.42
CA GLU A 444 -23.72 41.03 -9.49
C GLU A 444 -23.69 41.86 -8.21
N PHE A 445 -23.74 41.21 -7.04
CA PHE A 445 -23.68 41.91 -5.74
C PHE A 445 -22.39 42.70 -5.54
N GLU A 446 -21.25 42.15 -5.97
CA GLU A 446 -19.96 42.87 -5.90
C GLU A 446 -19.94 44.12 -6.79
N SER A 447 -20.68 44.10 -7.90
CA SER A 447 -20.77 45.23 -8.83
C SER A 447 -21.91 46.21 -8.49
N ALA A 448 -22.70 45.90 -7.46
CA ALA A 448 -23.88 46.69 -7.10
C ALA A 448 -23.48 48.06 -6.54
N ILE A 449 -24.22 49.09 -6.94
CA ILE A 449 -24.04 50.47 -6.44
C ILE A 449 -24.80 50.68 -5.10
N ASP A 450 -25.69 49.75 -4.75
CA ASP A 450 -26.53 49.82 -3.56
C ASP A 450 -25.74 49.44 -2.29
N ASP A 451 -25.64 50.38 -1.34
CA ASP A 451 -24.91 50.20 -0.08
C ASP A 451 -25.44 49.04 0.77
N ASP A 452 -26.75 48.75 0.74
CA ASP A 452 -27.36 47.65 1.50
C ASP A 452 -26.98 46.29 0.87
N VAL A 453 -26.88 46.21 -0.47
CA VAL A 453 -26.45 44.99 -1.19
C VAL A 453 -24.96 44.72 -0.97
N GLU A 454 -24.12 45.74 -1.09
CA GLU A 454 -22.67 45.61 -0.85
C GLU A 454 -22.40 45.20 0.61
N SER A 455 -23.12 45.78 1.59
CA SER A 455 -23.03 45.38 2.99
C SER A 455 -23.38 43.90 3.20
N GLN A 456 -24.43 43.42 2.52
CA GLN A 456 -24.86 42.03 2.60
C GLN A 456 -23.85 41.07 1.94
N TYR A 457 -23.24 41.47 0.82
CA TYR A 457 -22.15 40.73 0.17
C TYR A 457 -20.92 40.61 1.08
N GLN A 458 -20.49 41.71 1.70
CA GLN A 458 -19.36 41.67 2.65
C GLN A 458 -19.68 40.80 3.87
N SER A 459 -20.93 40.81 4.35
CA SER A 459 -21.37 39.88 5.39
C SER A 459 -21.25 38.42 4.95
N PHE A 460 -21.65 38.07 3.73
CA PHE A 460 -21.48 36.70 3.22
C PHE A 460 -20.00 36.29 3.10
N ARG A 461 -19.15 37.18 2.57
CA ARG A 461 -17.69 36.96 2.51
C ARG A 461 -17.10 36.71 3.88
N PHE A 462 -17.46 37.53 4.86
CA PHE A 462 -16.99 37.40 6.24
C PHE A 462 -17.42 36.05 6.86
N GLN A 463 -18.69 35.67 6.71
CA GLN A 463 -19.21 34.40 7.23
C GLN A 463 -18.49 33.18 6.62
N ILE A 464 -18.22 33.19 5.31
CA ILE A 464 -17.50 32.09 4.66
C ILE A 464 -16.03 32.05 5.06
N LYS A 465 -15.39 33.20 5.23
CA LYS A 465 -14.03 33.28 5.74
C LYS A 465 -13.94 32.65 7.14
N GLU A 466 -14.78 33.10 8.08
CA GLU A 466 -14.81 32.55 9.44
C GLU A 466 -15.12 31.05 9.44
N PHE A 467 -16.03 30.60 8.58
CA PHE A 467 -16.37 29.19 8.44
C PHE A 467 -15.16 28.34 8.04
N TYR A 468 -14.41 28.73 7.00
CA TYR A 468 -13.25 27.96 6.56
C TYR A 468 -12.06 28.08 7.51
N GLU A 469 -11.89 29.21 8.22
CA GLU A 469 -10.89 29.34 9.28
C GLU A 469 -11.19 28.42 10.47
N ALA A 470 -12.45 28.36 10.91
CA ALA A 470 -12.90 27.43 11.93
C ALA A 470 -12.72 25.97 11.48
N LEU A 471 -13.07 25.67 10.22
CA LEU A 471 -12.89 24.33 9.67
C LEU A 471 -11.41 23.93 9.63
N ASP A 472 -10.51 24.82 9.18
CA ASP A 472 -9.06 24.57 9.19
C ASP A 472 -8.57 24.25 10.61
N ALA A 473 -9.04 24.99 11.62
CA ALA A 473 -8.70 24.73 13.01
C ALA A 473 -9.18 23.35 13.49
N ILE A 474 -10.41 22.94 13.13
CA ILE A 474 -10.97 21.63 13.50
C ILE A 474 -10.11 20.48 12.96
N PHE A 475 -9.58 20.59 11.74
CA PHE A 475 -8.73 19.55 11.16
C PHE A 475 -7.37 19.40 11.86
N GLN A 476 -6.95 20.38 12.65
CA GLN A 476 -5.74 20.32 13.47
C GLN A 476 -5.98 19.70 14.86
N VAL A 477 -7.25 19.51 15.26
CA VAL A 477 -7.61 18.91 16.54
C VAL A 477 -7.36 17.40 16.51
N LYS A 478 -6.64 16.91 17.52
CA LYS A 478 -6.30 15.47 17.65
C LYS A 478 -7.35 14.65 18.40
N GLU A 479 -8.12 15.29 19.28
CA GLU A 479 -9.07 14.63 20.15
C GLU A 479 -10.45 14.53 19.49
N ALA A 480 -10.95 13.30 19.28
CA ALA A 480 -12.16 13.05 18.49
C ALA A 480 -13.46 13.59 19.13
N SER A 481 -13.54 13.61 20.47
CA SER A 481 -14.65 14.22 21.22
C SER A 481 -14.74 15.72 20.93
N VAL A 482 -13.60 16.41 20.98
CA VAL A 482 -13.52 17.85 20.69
C VAL A 482 -13.90 18.11 19.23
N VAL A 483 -13.41 17.30 18.28
CA VAL A 483 -13.81 17.42 16.87
C VAL A 483 -15.33 17.30 16.70
N PHE A 484 -15.97 16.36 17.39
CA PHE A 484 -17.42 16.19 17.33
C PHE A 484 -18.15 17.46 17.79
N GLU A 485 -17.77 18.00 18.95
CA GLU A 485 -18.38 19.20 19.54
C GLU A 485 -18.20 20.43 18.66
N GLU A 486 -16.99 20.65 18.14
CA GLU A 486 -16.66 21.78 17.27
C GLU A 486 -17.41 21.70 15.93
N LEU A 487 -17.52 20.51 15.32
CA LEU A 487 -18.34 20.34 14.09
C LEU A 487 -19.83 20.59 14.36
N ALA A 488 -20.34 20.17 15.52
CA ALA A 488 -21.73 20.37 15.90
C ALA A 488 -22.03 21.86 16.16
N GLN A 489 -21.10 22.55 16.81
CA GLN A 489 -21.16 23.99 17.02
C GLN A 489 -21.08 24.75 15.70
N LEU A 490 -20.19 24.36 14.78
CA LEU A 490 -20.06 24.98 13.47
C LEU A 490 -21.33 24.80 12.61
N LEU A 491 -21.99 23.64 12.72
CA LEU A 491 -23.28 23.40 12.08
C LEU A 491 -24.38 24.29 12.66
N LYS A 492 -24.45 24.39 13.99
CA LYS A 492 -25.39 25.26 14.69
C LYS A 492 -25.19 26.72 14.30
N LEU A 493 -23.96 27.21 14.33
CA LEU A 493 -23.61 28.59 13.93
C LEU A 493 -23.99 28.86 12.48
N SER A 494 -23.70 27.92 11.57
CA SER A 494 -24.08 28.03 10.16
C SER A 494 -25.59 28.17 9.98
N ARG A 495 -26.39 27.50 10.81
CA ARG A 495 -27.85 27.60 10.83
C ARG A 495 -28.33 28.93 11.41
N GLU A 496 -27.75 29.38 12.51
CA GLU A 496 -28.09 30.67 13.14
C GLU A 496 -27.82 31.84 12.20
N GLN A 497 -26.70 31.81 11.46
CA GLN A 497 -26.38 32.79 10.42
C GLN A 497 -27.42 32.80 9.30
N TYR A 498 -27.84 31.61 8.83
CA TYR A 498 -28.91 31.48 7.83
C TYR A 498 -30.22 32.11 8.32
N ASP A 499 -30.66 31.77 9.54
CA ASP A 499 -31.90 32.28 10.13
C ASP A 499 -31.82 33.77 10.46
N GLN A 500 -30.63 34.31 10.71
CA GLN A 500 -30.39 35.75 10.88
C GLN A 500 -30.62 36.52 9.57
N VAL A 501 -30.07 36.03 8.46
CA VAL A 501 -30.26 36.66 7.14
C VAL A 501 -31.73 36.56 6.70
N MET A 502 -32.40 35.43 6.95
CA MET A 502 -33.85 35.32 6.70
C MET A 502 -34.65 36.41 7.42
N ARG A 503 -34.32 36.67 8.70
CA ARG A 503 -34.97 37.72 9.49
C ARG A 503 -34.62 39.14 9.01
N SER A 504 -33.39 39.39 8.59
CA SER A 504 -32.98 40.72 8.09
C SER A 504 -33.69 41.04 6.78
N VAL A 505 -33.78 40.10 5.85
CA VAL A 505 -34.47 40.28 4.55
C VAL A 505 -35.95 40.60 4.75
N HIS A 506 -36.65 39.92 5.66
CA HIS A 506 -38.05 40.26 5.98
C HIS A 506 -38.20 41.69 6.52
N LYS A 507 -37.23 42.18 7.30
CA LYS A 507 -37.23 43.55 7.82
C LYS A 507 -36.96 44.59 6.73
N PHE A 508 -36.04 44.31 5.80
CA PHE A 508 -35.73 45.20 4.68
C PHE A 508 -36.86 45.30 3.66
N ASN A 509 -37.52 44.18 3.36
CA ASN A 509 -38.68 44.16 2.46
C ASN A 509 -39.85 44.99 3.03
N GLY A 510 -40.10 44.89 4.35
CA GLY A 510 -41.11 45.71 5.04
C GLY A 510 -40.80 47.22 5.05
N GLN A 511 -39.58 47.62 4.71
CA GLN A 511 -39.13 49.01 4.64
C GLN A 511 -38.92 49.53 3.20
N ALA A 512 -39.24 48.72 2.19
CA ALA A 512 -39.05 49.01 0.75
C ALA A 512 -37.60 49.42 0.37
N ARG A 513 -36.59 48.89 1.09
CA ARG A 513 -35.17 49.23 0.87
C ARG A 513 -34.49 48.39 -0.21
N LEU A 514 -35.00 47.20 -0.50
CA LEU A 514 -34.47 46.30 -1.54
C LEU A 514 -35.52 46.14 -2.64
N GLY A 515 -35.08 46.17 -3.91
CA GLY A 515 -35.95 45.85 -5.05
C GLY A 515 -36.43 44.38 -5.01
N GLU A 516 -37.62 44.09 -5.55
CA GLU A 516 -38.24 42.76 -5.48
C GLU A 516 -37.37 41.63 -6.05
N GLY A 517 -36.58 41.88 -7.10
CA GLY A 517 -35.63 40.90 -7.67
C GLY A 517 -34.45 40.59 -6.74
N MET A 518 -33.87 41.62 -6.12
CA MET A 518 -32.71 41.52 -5.23
C MET A 518 -33.02 40.73 -3.94
N VAL A 519 -34.27 40.80 -3.46
CA VAL A 519 -34.72 39.98 -2.32
C VAL A 519 -34.61 38.49 -2.63
N SER A 520 -34.99 38.09 -3.85
CA SER A 520 -34.92 36.68 -4.28
C SER A 520 -33.48 36.18 -4.36
N GLU A 521 -32.58 37.00 -4.91
CA GLU A 521 -31.16 36.67 -5.06
C GLU A 521 -30.47 36.53 -3.69
N VAL A 522 -30.70 37.46 -2.75
CA VAL A 522 -30.13 37.38 -1.40
C VAL A 522 -30.60 36.12 -0.67
N LEU A 523 -31.88 35.75 -0.82
CA LEU A 523 -32.43 34.52 -0.25
C LEU A 523 -31.82 33.27 -0.89
N ASN A 524 -31.61 33.28 -2.21
CA ASN A 524 -30.95 32.19 -2.95
C ASN A 524 -29.50 32.00 -2.47
N VAL A 525 -28.72 33.09 -2.44
CA VAL A 525 -27.33 33.10 -1.95
C VAL A 525 -27.26 32.58 -0.51
N ASN A 526 -28.13 33.06 0.38
CA ASN A 526 -28.16 32.61 1.78
C ASN A 526 -28.45 31.10 1.89
N ARG A 527 -29.41 30.58 1.11
CA ARG A 527 -29.76 29.15 1.10
C ARG A 527 -28.61 28.30 0.58
N GLU A 528 -28.04 28.64 -0.56
CA GLU A 528 -26.96 27.85 -1.17
C GLU A 528 -25.67 27.94 -0.34
N LEU A 529 -25.38 29.08 0.29
CA LEU A 529 -24.27 29.18 1.25
C LEU A 529 -24.48 28.27 2.46
N TYR A 530 -25.68 28.22 3.03
CA TYR A 530 -26.00 27.30 4.12
C TYR A 530 -25.83 25.84 3.69
N LEU A 531 -26.33 25.46 2.51
CA LEU A 531 -26.19 24.11 1.97
C LEU A 531 -24.72 23.75 1.70
N SER A 532 -23.92 24.69 1.20
CA SER A 532 -22.47 24.52 0.99
C SER A 532 -21.73 24.28 2.31
N LYS A 533 -21.99 25.11 3.33
CA LYS A 533 -21.42 24.96 4.68
C LYS A 533 -21.82 23.61 5.29
N LYS A 534 -23.11 23.27 5.24
CA LYS A 534 -23.63 21.99 5.75
C LYS A 534 -22.98 20.79 5.06
N ALA A 535 -22.89 20.79 3.73
CA ALA A 535 -22.28 19.69 2.99
C ALA A 535 -20.78 19.55 3.33
N THR A 536 -20.05 20.66 3.45
CA THR A 536 -18.65 20.66 3.91
C THR A 536 -18.49 20.08 5.31
N ILE A 537 -19.38 20.41 6.25
CA ILE A 537 -19.40 19.83 7.61
C ILE A 537 -19.65 18.33 7.55
N LEU A 538 -20.65 17.87 6.78
CA LEU A 538 -20.98 16.43 6.67
C LEU A 538 -19.84 15.63 6.05
N ALA A 539 -19.16 16.19 5.05
CA ALA A 539 -17.97 15.58 4.47
C ALA A 539 -16.81 15.54 5.50
N SER A 540 -16.64 16.57 6.31
CA SER A 540 -15.61 16.64 7.36
C SER A 540 -15.89 15.66 8.50
N LYS A 541 -17.15 15.51 8.90
CA LYS A 541 -17.62 14.47 9.84
C LYS A 541 -17.20 13.07 9.36
N ASP A 542 -17.42 12.77 8.08
CA ASP A 542 -17.07 11.47 7.52
C ASP A 542 -15.54 11.26 7.36
N LEU A 543 -14.74 12.33 7.34
CA LEU A 543 -13.27 12.26 7.34
C LEU A 543 -12.66 12.16 8.74
N LEU A 544 -13.23 12.84 9.74
CA LEU A 544 -12.55 13.05 11.02
C LEU A 544 -13.07 12.15 12.15
N LEU A 545 -14.37 11.84 12.14
CA LEU A 545 -14.97 11.11 13.26
C LEU A 545 -14.82 9.59 13.14
N SER A 546 -14.99 8.90 14.28
CA SER A 546 -15.20 7.46 14.26
C SER A 546 -16.57 7.13 13.64
N VAL A 547 -16.77 5.88 13.26
CA VAL A 547 -18.06 5.41 12.71
C VAL A 547 -19.22 5.69 13.67
N THR A 548 -19.03 5.42 14.96
CA THR A 548 -20.08 5.64 15.97
C THR A 548 -20.36 7.12 16.15
N ALA A 549 -19.33 7.94 16.32
CA ALA A 549 -19.49 9.38 16.48
C ALA A 549 -20.11 10.04 15.23
N ALA A 550 -19.79 9.57 14.02
CA ALA A 550 -20.42 10.07 12.81
C ALA A 550 -21.93 9.74 12.75
N ARG A 551 -22.35 8.56 13.21
CA ARG A 551 -23.78 8.21 13.31
C ARG A 551 -24.50 9.03 14.37
N ASP A 552 -23.86 9.25 15.52
CA ASP A 552 -24.41 10.09 16.58
C ASP A 552 -24.56 11.53 16.08
N PHE A 553 -23.62 12.02 15.27
CA PHE A 553 -23.69 13.34 14.65
C PHE A 553 -24.89 13.46 13.71
N ASP A 554 -25.19 12.43 12.92
CA ASP A 554 -26.37 12.40 12.03
C ASP A 554 -27.71 12.43 12.79
N SER A 555 -27.69 12.16 14.10
CA SER A 555 -28.88 12.25 14.97
C SER A 555 -29.09 13.63 15.59
N LEU A 556 -28.12 14.54 15.44
CA LEU A 556 -28.26 15.90 15.97
C LEU A 556 -29.44 16.60 15.30
N PRO A 557 -30.24 17.38 16.05
CA PRO A 557 -31.21 18.25 15.43
C PRO A 557 -30.46 19.16 14.44
N HIS A 558 -30.93 19.17 13.20
CA HIS A 558 -30.37 19.96 12.07
C HIS A 558 -29.19 19.35 11.29
N ALA A 559 -28.74 18.12 11.63
CA ALA A 559 -27.74 17.36 10.86
C ALA A 559 -28.15 17.04 9.43
#